data_AF-A0A7J2Z246-F1
#
_entry.id   AF-A0A7J2Z246-F1
#
_cell.length_a   1.000
_cell.length_b   1.000
_cell.length_c   1.000
_cell.angle_alpha   90.00
_cell.angle_beta   90.00
_cell.angle_gamma   90.00
#
_symmetry.space_group_name_H-M   'P 1'
#
loop_
_entity.id
_entity.type
_entity.pdbx_description
1 polymer ?
#
loop_
_entity_poly.entity_id
_entity_poly.type
_entity_poly.pdbx_seq_one_letter_code
_entity_poly.pdbx_strand_id
1 'polypeptide(L)'
;MAIHSFRDSTLLIAEANAFLDRLERPRTLKETETNLSSLSRIKDEMLDAGFNATFPELMVDIKAELSDDEISSDLPKQLRTLREFANLKRYTFNRVKIAIASHNIFLNMLQRGTIYEFANYLPYNGEYLYNLVFLGEPAIRAYNAINVILSQKKEEKSGEYTVVISVDGKKQTLKLDSNINLGERVKRVYGEGAIILSITKRKTEKPLVNGRSNRVAIAAAYAQLAAKIVYEKLIRKPMIMNDKYQLYSSILAKYGLSPETRVDLIEDRDELEDELYSHKLLSELNQIKILDPDVVNAITKNRKRFNRETIKQAEQLLAEDVFYFFMNESRKTRNTYPLFKGISGDIDERFEFLNRMNLNNPIKLLKEKIELESLVPTSSRELSAVILLNSGKSKEWCMEKFKISSAELDEAKNKLMPYLKSLSPQAKEFLDLIKKK
;
A
#
# COMPACT_ATOMS: atom_id res chain seq x y z
N MET A 1 -35.91 -24.55 -4.24
CA MET A 1 -34.59 -24.18 -3.70
C MET A 1 -33.56 -24.89 -4.55
N ALA A 2 -32.77 -24.15 -5.32
CA ALA A 2 -31.83 -24.75 -6.26
C ALA A 2 -30.68 -25.40 -5.49
N ILE A 3 -30.53 -26.71 -5.67
CA ILE A 3 -29.34 -27.47 -5.27
C ILE A 3 -28.25 -27.02 -6.24
N HIS A 4 -27.51 -25.98 -5.86
CA HIS A 4 -26.35 -25.54 -6.62
C HIS A 4 -25.28 -26.63 -6.51
N SER A 5 -25.00 -27.28 -7.64
CA SER A 5 -23.85 -28.17 -7.83
C SER A 5 -22.61 -27.52 -7.21
N PHE A 6 -22.10 -28.08 -6.12
CA PHE A 6 -20.77 -27.80 -5.59
C PHE A 6 -19.76 -28.07 -6.72
N ARG A 7 -19.38 -27.03 -7.46
CA ARG A 7 -18.18 -27.12 -8.29
C ARG A 7 -17.03 -27.26 -7.31
N ASP A 8 -16.24 -28.32 -7.47
CA ASP A 8 -15.19 -28.65 -6.52
C ASP A 8 -14.28 -27.43 -6.30
N SER A 9 -14.22 -26.99 -5.04
CA SER A 9 -13.41 -25.84 -4.64
C SER A 9 -11.93 -26.04 -4.98
N THR A 10 -11.44 -27.28 -5.04
CA THR A 10 -10.07 -27.59 -5.50
C THR A 10 -9.90 -27.28 -6.98
N LEU A 11 -10.89 -27.62 -7.82
CA LEU A 11 -10.89 -27.32 -9.25
C LEU A 11 -10.92 -25.80 -9.48
N LEU A 12 -11.76 -25.06 -8.75
CA LEU A 12 -11.80 -23.61 -8.81
C LEU A 12 -10.46 -22.97 -8.39
N ILE A 13 -9.78 -23.51 -7.37
CA ILE A 13 -8.42 -23.07 -7.00
C ILE A 13 -7.45 -23.30 -8.15
N ALA A 14 -7.47 -24.49 -8.75
CA ALA A 14 -6.57 -24.85 -9.85
C ALA A 14 -6.80 -23.96 -11.09
N GLU A 15 -8.05 -23.78 -11.50
CA GLU A 15 -8.42 -22.92 -12.64
C GLU A 15 -8.06 -21.45 -12.39
N ALA A 16 -8.35 -20.92 -11.19
CA ALA A 16 -8.01 -19.55 -10.84
C ALA A 16 -6.49 -19.32 -10.87
N ASN A 17 -5.70 -20.22 -10.28
CA ASN A 17 -4.24 -20.12 -10.30
C ASN A 17 -3.70 -20.26 -11.74
N ALA A 18 -4.18 -21.24 -12.52
CA ALA A 18 -3.76 -21.42 -13.90
C ALA A 18 -4.06 -20.20 -14.79
N PHE A 19 -5.17 -19.49 -14.52
CA PHE A 19 -5.47 -18.23 -15.18
C PHE A 19 -4.55 -17.10 -14.70
N LEU A 20 -4.40 -16.93 -13.39
CA LEU A 20 -3.55 -15.90 -12.79
C LEU A 20 -2.09 -16.02 -13.24
N ASP A 21 -1.54 -17.22 -13.28
CA ASP A 21 -0.13 -17.48 -13.60
C ASP A 21 0.22 -17.12 -15.07
N ARG A 22 -0.80 -16.95 -15.92
CA ARG A 22 -0.65 -16.48 -17.31
C ARG A 22 -0.77 -14.96 -17.46
N LEU A 23 -1.19 -14.25 -16.41
CA LEU A 23 -1.41 -12.81 -16.47
C LEU A 23 -0.09 -12.06 -16.34
N GLU A 24 0.24 -11.32 -17.40
CA GLU A 24 1.30 -10.31 -17.41
C GLU A 24 0.70 -8.90 -17.41
N ARG A 25 1.57 -7.89 -17.48
CA ARG A 25 1.14 -6.50 -17.68
C ARG A 25 0.43 -6.39 -19.04
N PRO A 26 -0.86 -5.95 -19.07
CA PRO A 26 -1.55 -5.73 -20.33
C PRO A 26 -0.89 -4.62 -21.15
N ARG A 27 -0.95 -4.72 -22.47
CA ARG A 27 -0.40 -3.73 -23.41
C ARG A 27 -1.47 -2.75 -23.91
N THR A 28 -2.73 -3.18 -23.91
CA THR A 28 -3.84 -2.38 -24.46
C THR A 28 -5.00 -2.22 -23.47
N LEU A 29 -5.84 -1.22 -23.74
CA LEU A 29 -7.07 -0.98 -22.97
C LEU A 29 -8.03 -2.17 -23.08
N LYS A 30 -8.24 -2.69 -24.29
CA LYS A 30 -9.11 -3.85 -24.56
C LYS A 30 -8.64 -5.11 -23.83
N GLU A 31 -7.33 -5.36 -23.81
CA GLU A 31 -6.74 -6.49 -23.07
C GLU A 31 -6.96 -6.34 -21.56
N THR A 32 -6.75 -5.13 -21.02
CA THR A 32 -6.99 -4.83 -19.60
C THR A 32 -8.45 -5.08 -19.21
N GLU A 33 -9.40 -4.65 -20.04
CA GLU A 33 -10.84 -4.88 -19.83
C GLU A 33 -11.20 -6.36 -19.90
N THR A 34 -10.66 -7.09 -20.87
CA THR A 34 -10.88 -8.54 -21.03
C THR A 34 -10.38 -9.32 -19.81
N ASN A 35 -9.19 -8.96 -19.31
CA ASN A 35 -8.63 -9.55 -18.09
C ASN A 35 -9.50 -9.22 -16.87
N LEU A 36 -9.98 -7.98 -16.74
CA LEU A 36 -10.87 -7.57 -15.64
C LEU A 36 -12.21 -8.32 -15.66
N SER A 37 -12.82 -8.51 -16.82
CA SER A 37 -14.06 -9.30 -16.95
C SER A 37 -13.84 -10.75 -16.51
N SER A 38 -12.74 -11.37 -16.95
CA SER A 38 -12.41 -12.74 -16.60
C SER A 38 -12.10 -12.89 -15.10
N LEU A 39 -11.30 -11.99 -14.54
CA LEU A 39 -10.99 -11.96 -13.11
C LEU A 39 -12.25 -11.73 -12.25
N SER A 40 -13.16 -10.87 -12.69
CA SER A 40 -14.42 -10.59 -11.97
C SER A 40 -15.32 -11.82 -11.96
N ARG A 41 -15.44 -12.51 -13.11
CA ARG A 41 -16.17 -13.78 -13.17
C ARG A 41 -15.59 -14.82 -12.21
N ILE A 42 -14.27 -15.05 -12.24
CA ILE A 42 -13.59 -15.98 -11.32
C ILE A 42 -13.84 -15.58 -9.86
N LYS A 43 -13.72 -14.28 -9.54
CA LYS A 43 -13.98 -13.78 -8.19
C LYS A 43 -15.39 -14.10 -7.73
N ASP A 44 -16.38 -13.90 -8.58
CA ASP A 44 -17.79 -14.10 -8.24
C ASP A 44 -18.11 -15.61 -8.11
N GLU A 45 -17.58 -16.46 -9.00
CA GLU A 45 -17.64 -17.93 -8.85
C GLU A 45 -17.01 -18.41 -7.52
N MET A 46 -15.89 -17.82 -7.10
CA MET A 46 -15.25 -18.14 -5.81
C MET A 46 -16.06 -17.65 -4.61
N LEU A 47 -16.77 -16.51 -4.74
CA LEU A 47 -17.66 -16.02 -3.70
C LEU A 47 -18.86 -16.95 -3.53
N ASP A 48 -19.45 -17.38 -4.64
CA ASP A 48 -20.56 -18.35 -4.63
C ASP A 48 -20.14 -19.69 -4.03
N ALA A 49 -18.88 -20.10 -4.22
CA ALA A 49 -18.27 -21.28 -3.61
C ALA A 49 -17.78 -21.07 -2.15
N GLY A 50 -18.10 -19.94 -1.51
CA GLY A 50 -17.83 -19.70 -0.10
C GLY A 50 -16.37 -19.39 0.27
N PHE A 51 -15.56 -18.87 -0.66
CA PHE A 51 -14.14 -18.54 -0.37
C PHE A 51 -13.97 -17.33 0.56
N ASN A 52 -15.06 -16.63 0.88
CA ASN A 52 -15.14 -15.58 1.89
C ASN A 52 -15.46 -16.09 3.29
N ALA A 53 -15.86 -17.35 3.45
CA ALA A 53 -16.19 -17.94 4.75
C ALA A 53 -14.96 -17.97 5.67
N THR A 54 -15.19 -17.67 6.95
CA THR A 54 -14.17 -17.75 7.99
C THR A 54 -13.97 -19.20 8.42
N PHE A 55 -12.75 -19.53 8.90
CA PHE A 55 -12.46 -20.89 9.37
C PHE A 55 -13.44 -21.41 10.45
N PRO A 56 -13.92 -20.59 11.40
CA PRO A 56 -14.97 -21.01 12.32
C PRO A 56 -16.30 -21.38 11.64
N GLU A 57 -16.71 -20.64 10.60
CA GLU A 57 -17.92 -20.95 9.82
C GLU A 57 -17.75 -22.29 9.08
N LEU A 58 -16.61 -22.51 8.43
CA LEU A 58 -16.28 -23.79 7.80
C LEU A 58 -16.26 -24.96 8.81
N MET A 59 -15.82 -24.71 10.05
CA MET A 59 -15.79 -25.74 11.10
C MET A 59 -17.17 -26.06 11.68
N VAL A 60 -18.12 -25.14 11.64
CA VAL A 60 -19.50 -25.37 12.10
C VAL A 60 -20.22 -26.31 11.13
N ASP A 61 -20.06 -26.08 9.82
CA ASP A 61 -20.66 -26.93 8.79
C ASP A 61 -20.09 -28.35 8.82
N ILE A 62 -18.76 -28.50 8.97
CA ILE A 62 -18.10 -29.81 9.05
C ILE A 62 -18.48 -30.58 10.33
N LYS A 63 -18.64 -29.87 11.47
CA LYS A 63 -19.12 -30.50 12.71
C LYS A 63 -20.58 -30.97 12.63
N ALA A 64 -21.39 -30.34 11.79
CA ALA A 64 -22.77 -30.78 11.56
C ALA A 64 -22.85 -32.05 10.69
N GLU A 65 -21.86 -32.26 9.81
CA GLU A 65 -21.77 -33.44 8.94
C GLU A 65 -21.07 -34.65 9.59
N LEU A 66 -20.23 -34.43 10.60
CA LEU A 66 -19.52 -35.49 11.33
C LEU A 66 -20.35 -35.97 12.53
N SER A 67 -21.15 -37.02 12.33
CA SER A 67 -21.86 -37.75 13.40
C SER A 67 -20.91 -38.46 14.39
N ASP A 68 -21.36 -38.63 15.63
CA ASP A 68 -20.57 -38.67 16.88
C ASP A 68 -19.66 -39.88 17.21
N ASP A 69 -19.54 -40.97 16.43
CA ASP A 69 -19.02 -42.23 17.01
C ASP A 69 -17.71 -42.86 16.46
N GLU A 70 -16.94 -42.22 15.55
CA GLU A 70 -15.67 -42.82 15.05
C GLU A 70 -14.43 -41.90 15.04
N ILE A 71 -14.38 -40.91 15.93
CA ILE A 71 -13.37 -39.85 15.85
C ILE A 71 -12.46 -39.84 17.09
N SER A 72 -11.28 -40.46 17.04
CA SER A 72 -10.26 -40.12 18.06
C SER A 72 -8.77 -40.16 17.67
N SER A 73 -8.36 -40.73 16.53
CA SER A 73 -6.93 -40.71 16.12
C SER A 73 -6.61 -39.85 14.89
N ASP A 74 -7.52 -39.74 13.92
CA ASP A 74 -7.28 -39.03 12.65
C ASP A 74 -7.78 -37.57 12.63
N LEU A 75 -8.52 -37.15 13.66
CA LEU A 75 -9.04 -35.78 13.76
C LEU A 75 -7.93 -34.71 13.63
N PRO A 76 -6.74 -34.83 14.26
CA PRO A 76 -5.69 -33.82 14.11
C PRO A 76 -5.16 -33.71 12.67
N LYS A 77 -5.03 -34.84 11.96
CA LYS A 77 -4.58 -34.87 10.55
C LYS A 77 -5.63 -34.28 9.61
N GLN A 78 -6.90 -34.63 9.82
CA GLN A 78 -8.03 -34.08 9.07
C GLN A 78 -8.15 -32.56 9.31
N LEU A 79 -8.05 -32.10 10.56
CA LEU A 79 -8.04 -30.67 10.89
C LEU A 79 -6.87 -29.92 10.26
N ARG A 80 -5.68 -30.52 10.20
CA ARG A 80 -4.52 -29.95 9.50
C ARG A 80 -4.81 -29.79 8.01
N THR A 81 -5.31 -30.83 7.36
CA THR A 81 -5.66 -30.82 5.94
C THR A 81 -6.73 -29.78 5.63
N LEU A 82 -7.76 -29.66 6.47
CA LEU A 82 -8.80 -28.63 6.35
C LEU A 82 -8.25 -27.21 6.52
N ARG A 83 -7.31 -26.99 7.45
CA ARG A 83 -6.63 -25.69 7.59
C ARG A 83 -5.80 -25.35 6.37
N GLU A 84 -5.03 -26.31 5.85
CA GLU A 84 -4.24 -26.14 4.63
C GLU A 84 -5.15 -25.78 3.44
N PHE A 85 -6.27 -26.48 3.29
CA PHE A 85 -7.27 -26.20 2.25
C PHE A 85 -7.91 -24.81 2.41
N ALA A 86 -8.34 -24.43 3.62
CA ALA A 86 -8.89 -23.11 3.90
C ALA A 86 -7.87 -21.99 3.63
N ASN A 87 -6.59 -22.22 3.95
CA ASN A 87 -5.51 -21.30 3.63
C ASN A 87 -5.32 -21.15 2.11
N LEU A 88 -5.37 -22.26 1.35
CA LEU A 88 -5.28 -22.23 -0.11
C LEU A 88 -6.45 -21.47 -0.75
N LYS A 89 -7.68 -21.69 -0.27
CA LYS A 89 -8.86 -20.92 -0.68
C LYS A 89 -8.62 -19.43 -0.46
N ARG A 90 -8.30 -19.06 0.77
CA ARG A 90 -8.08 -17.66 1.16
C ARG A 90 -6.94 -17.01 0.38
N TYR A 91 -5.84 -17.74 0.18
CA TYR A 91 -4.68 -17.27 -0.55
C TYR A 91 -5.03 -16.98 -2.01
N THR A 92 -5.60 -17.96 -2.71
CA THR A 92 -6.01 -17.84 -4.12
C THR A 92 -7.03 -16.72 -4.30
N PHE A 93 -8.03 -16.62 -3.43
CA PHE A 93 -9.03 -15.56 -3.49
C PHE A 93 -8.41 -14.17 -3.26
N ASN A 94 -7.42 -14.06 -2.38
CA ASN A 94 -6.69 -12.82 -2.21
C ASN A 94 -5.84 -12.46 -3.45
N ARG A 95 -5.19 -13.44 -4.11
CA ARG A 95 -4.47 -13.22 -5.37
C ARG A 95 -5.41 -12.63 -6.43
N VAL A 96 -6.59 -13.22 -6.64
CA VAL A 96 -7.58 -12.71 -7.60
C VAL A 96 -7.97 -11.25 -7.30
N LYS A 97 -8.29 -10.93 -6.04
CA LYS A 97 -8.64 -9.54 -5.67
C LYS A 97 -7.49 -8.55 -5.87
N ILE A 98 -6.24 -8.98 -5.68
CA ILE A 98 -5.05 -8.15 -5.90
C ILE A 98 -4.84 -7.95 -7.39
N ALA A 99 -4.95 -9.02 -8.20
CA ALA A 99 -4.91 -8.94 -9.65
C ALA A 99 -5.95 -7.95 -10.21
N ILE A 100 -7.20 -8.01 -9.71
CA ILE A 100 -8.26 -7.05 -10.06
C ILE A 100 -7.85 -5.62 -9.69
N ALA A 101 -7.27 -5.40 -8.51
CA ALA A 101 -6.82 -4.08 -8.10
C ALA A 101 -5.72 -3.53 -9.02
N SER A 102 -4.71 -4.35 -9.35
CA SER A 102 -3.63 -4.02 -10.28
C SER A 102 -4.16 -3.62 -11.66
N HIS A 103 -5.07 -4.41 -12.22
CA HIS A 103 -5.66 -4.11 -13.53
C HIS A 103 -6.53 -2.85 -13.52
N ASN A 104 -7.31 -2.59 -12.45
CA ASN A 104 -8.09 -1.35 -12.34
C ASN A 104 -7.21 -0.09 -12.23
N ILE A 105 -6.12 -0.18 -11.46
CA ILE A 105 -5.15 0.92 -11.35
C ILE A 105 -4.54 1.21 -12.73
N PHE A 106 -4.16 0.16 -13.46
CA PHE A 106 -3.61 0.29 -14.79
C PHE A 106 -4.62 0.79 -15.83
N LEU A 107 -5.88 0.33 -15.77
CA LEU A 107 -6.97 0.82 -16.62
C LEU A 107 -7.14 2.33 -16.48
N ASN A 108 -7.16 2.84 -15.25
CA ASN A 108 -7.26 4.28 -14.99
C ASN A 108 -6.05 5.04 -15.57
N MET A 109 -4.84 4.47 -15.56
CA MET A 109 -3.67 5.08 -16.20
C MET A 109 -3.83 5.19 -17.71
N LEU A 110 -4.31 4.11 -18.35
CA LEU A 110 -4.57 4.08 -19.79
C LEU A 110 -5.65 5.11 -20.16
N GLN A 111 -6.73 5.20 -19.39
CA GLN A 111 -7.82 6.16 -19.62
C GLN A 111 -7.37 7.62 -19.46
N ARG A 112 -6.38 7.90 -18.60
CA ARG A 112 -5.77 9.23 -18.49
C ARG A 112 -4.72 9.53 -19.56
N GLY A 113 -4.16 8.51 -20.20
CA GLY A 113 -2.99 8.66 -21.08
C GLY A 113 -1.66 8.93 -20.34
N THR A 114 -1.63 8.71 -19.02
CA THR A 114 -0.43 8.89 -18.18
C THR A 114 -0.10 7.58 -17.48
N ILE A 115 0.95 6.91 -17.95
CA ILE A 115 1.46 5.66 -17.38
C ILE A 115 2.66 5.96 -16.48
N TYR A 116 2.57 5.53 -15.23
CA TYR A 116 3.63 5.70 -14.24
C TYR A 116 4.56 4.49 -14.22
N GLU A 117 5.80 4.68 -13.81
CA GLU A 117 6.83 3.63 -13.84
C GLU A 117 6.47 2.44 -12.93
N PHE A 118 5.84 2.68 -11.77
CA PHE A 118 5.42 1.61 -10.86
C PHE A 118 4.42 0.63 -11.50
N ALA A 119 3.77 0.99 -12.62
CA ALA A 119 2.89 0.08 -13.36
C ALA A 119 3.61 -1.19 -13.82
N ASN A 120 4.93 -1.12 -14.08
CA ASN A 120 5.76 -2.28 -14.42
C ASN A 120 5.85 -3.32 -13.28
N TYR A 121 5.51 -2.94 -12.06
CA TYR A 121 5.71 -3.72 -10.85
C TYR A 121 4.40 -4.06 -10.14
N LEU A 122 3.26 -3.69 -10.73
CA LEU A 122 1.96 -4.08 -10.23
C LEU A 122 1.83 -5.61 -10.30
N PRO A 123 1.34 -6.28 -9.24
CA PRO A 123 1.14 -7.73 -9.24
C PRO A 123 -0.11 -8.09 -10.07
N TYR A 124 0.02 -8.16 -11.39
CA TYR A 124 -1.08 -8.48 -12.31
C TYR A 124 -1.61 -9.91 -12.12
N ASN A 125 -0.75 -10.85 -11.73
CA ASN A 125 -1.09 -12.23 -11.33
C ASN A 125 -1.41 -12.37 -9.82
N GLY A 126 -1.31 -11.30 -9.05
CA GLY A 126 -1.51 -11.31 -7.59
C GLY A 126 -0.34 -11.82 -6.75
N GLU A 127 0.82 -12.16 -7.34
CA GLU A 127 1.99 -12.73 -6.64
C GLU A 127 2.92 -11.70 -6.00
N TYR A 128 2.37 -10.84 -5.16
CA TYR A 128 3.17 -9.81 -4.53
C TYR A 128 4.17 -10.36 -3.49
N LEU A 129 3.83 -11.44 -2.76
CA LEU A 129 4.69 -11.98 -1.70
C LEU A 129 5.97 -12.59 -2.27
N TYR A 130 5.87 -13.40 -3.32
CA TYR A 130 7.02 -13.98 -3.98
C TYR A 130 7.98 -12.89 -4.47
N ASN A 131 7.46 -11.87 -5.16
CA ASN A 131 8.26 -10.76 -5.67
C ASN A 131 8.96 -9.96 -4.57
N LEU A 132 8.29 -9.75 -3.42
CA LEU A 132 8.89 -9.07 -2.28
C LEU A 132 9.98 -9.92 -1.60
N VAL A 133 9.74 -11.22 -1.44
CA VAL A 133 10.71 -12.15 -0.85
C VAL A 133 11.96 -12.27 -1.74
N PHE A 134 11.76 -12.37 -3.06
CA PHE A 134 12.84 -12.43 -4.03
C PHE A 134 13.76 -11.19 -3.97
N LEU A 135 13.21 -10.00 -3.74
CA LEU A 135 13.98 -8.76 -3.56
C LEU A 135 14.53 -8.56 -2.14
N GLY A 136 14.22 -9.48 -1.22
CA GLY A 136 14.76 -9.53 0.13
C GLY A 136 14.17 -8.51 1.12
N GLU A 137 14.82 -8.40 2.27
CA GLU A 137 14.35 -7.57 3.40
C GLU A 137 14.05 -6.10 3.03
N PRO A 138 14.89 -5.38 2.26
CA PRO A 138 14.64 -3.97 1.95
C PRO A 138 13.29 -3.72 1.28
N ALA A 139 12.89 -4.60 0.35
CA ALA A 139 11.59 -4.52 -0.31
C ALA A 139 10.44 -4.77 0.68
N ILE A 140 10.55 -5.77 1.56
CA ILE A 140 9.52 -6.07 2.58
C ILE A 140 9.35 -4.89 3.54
N ARG A 141 10.45 -4.26 3.98
CA ARG A 141 10.42 -3.09 4.87
C ARG A 141 9.77 -1.89 4.19
N ALA A 142 10.11 -1.63 2.92
CA ALA A 142 9.48 -0.58 2.13
C ALA A 142 7.98 -0.83 1.89
N TYR A 143 7.60 -2.08 1.59
CA TYR A 143 6.19 -2.47 1.46
C TYR A 143 5.39 -2.12 2.72
N ASN A 144 5.93 -2.45 3.90
CA ASN A 144 5.27 -2.14 5.16
C ASN A 144 5.16 -0.62 5.39
N ALA A 145 6.23 0.14 5.11
CA ALA A 145 6.22 1.59 5.23
C ALA A 145 5.15 2.25 4.33
N ILE A 146 5.07 1.83 3.06
CA ILE A 146 4.05 2.33 2.12
C ILE A 146 2.65 1.92 2.58
N ASN A 147 2.45 0.67 2.99
CA ASN A 147 1.15 0.21 3.45
C ASN A 147 0.64 0.98 4.68
N VAL A 148 1.54 1.47 5.54
CA VAL A 148 1.19 2.37 6.66
C VAL A 148 0.62 3.68 6.14
N ILE A 149 1.30 4.39 5.23
CA ILE A 149 0.78 5.65 4.67
C ILE A 149 -0.56 5.43 3.95
N LEU A 150 -0.66 4.39 3.11
CA LEU A 150 -1.90 4.11 2.37
C LEU A 150 -3.08 3.74 3.28
N SER A 151 -2.79 3.23 4.49
CA SER A 151 -3.79 2.85 5.50
C SER A 151 -4.12 3.97 6.48
N GLN A 152 -3.46 5.14 6.39
CA GLN A 152 -3.76 6.29 7.24
C GLN A 152 -5.22 6.71 7.09
N LYS A 153 -5.86 6.93 8.23
CA LYS A 153 -7.24 7.42 8.31
C LYS A 153 -7.21 8.88 8.76
N LYS A 154 -8.23 9.62 8.36
CA LYS A 154 -8.41 11.01 8.77
C LYS A 154 -8.57 11.09 10.29
N GLU A 155 -7.97 12.08 10.93
CA GLU A 155 -8.16 12.26 12.38
C GLU A 155 -9.51 12.90 12.65
N GLU A 156 -10.44 12.12 13.21
CA GLU A 156 -11.76 12.60 13.59
C GLU A 156 -11.71 13.52 14.82
N LYS A 157 -11.96 14.82 14.63
CA LYS A 157 -12.22 15.78 15.73
C LYS A 157 -13.54 15.51 16.46
N SER A 158 -14.53 14.95 15.78
CA SER A 158 -15.80 14.44 16.33
C SER A 158 -16.07 13.06 15.73
N GLY A 159 -16.60 12.11 16.51
CA GLY A 159 -16.82 10.75 16.02
C GLY A 159 -18.03 10.10 16.64
N GLU A 160 -18.60 9.15 15.92
CA GLU A 160 -19.72 8.33 16.38
C GLU A 160 -19.16 7.29 17.38
N TYR A 161 -19.68 7.25 18.60
CA TYR A 161 -19.32 6.33 19.65
C TYR A 161 -20.42 5.29 19.78
N THR A 162 -20.04 4.01 19.74
CA THR A 162 -20.90 2.92 20.15
C THR A 162 -20.70 2.69 21.64
N VAL A 163 -21.74 2.95 22.44
CA VAL A 163 -21.69 2.80 23.89
C VAL A 163 -22.55 1.62 24.30
N VAL A 164 -21.95 0.66 24.98
CA VAL A 164 -22.70 -0.45 25.59
C VAL A 164 -23.01 -0.05 27.03
N ILE A 165 -24.28 0.03 27.37
CA ILE A 165 -24.77 0.30 28.72
C ILE A 165 -25.45 -0.94 29.30
N SER A 166 -25.43 -1.07 30.62
CA SER A 166 -26.20 -2.06 31.38
C SER A 166 -27.26 -1.34 32.18
N VAL A 167 -28.53 -1.66 31.93
CA VAL A 167 -29.69 -1.17 32.70
C VAL A 167 -30.37 -2.41 33.27
N ASP A 168 -30.48 -2.51 34.59
CA ASP A 168 -31.11 -3.64 35.29
C ASP A 168 -30.60 -5.02 34.85
N GLY A 169 -29.29 -5.14 34.64
CA GLY A 169 -28.62 -6.37 34.20
C GLY A 169 -28.75 -6.70 32.71
N LYS A 170 -29.50 -5.91 31.92
CA LYS A 170 -29.63 -6.08 30.46
C LYS A 170 -28.70 -5.12 29.71
N LYS A 171 -27.97 -5.66 28.73
CA LYS A 171 -27.06 -4.88 27.89
C LYS A 171 -27.81 -4.21 26.74
N GLN A 172 -27.60 -2.91 26.55
CA GLN A 172 -28.09 -2.15 25.39
C GLN A 172 -26.94 -1.43 24.70
N THR A 173 -27.03 -1.27 23.38
CA THR A 173 -26.00 -0.60 22.57
C THR A 173 -26.55 0.69 22.00
N LEU A 174 -25.87 1.81 22.26
CA LEU A 174 -26.21 3.15 21.83
C LEU A 174 -25.20 3.65 20.80
N LYS A 175 -25.65 4.50 19.87
CA LYS A 175 -24.78 5.26 18.97
C LYS A 175 -24.88 6.74 19.35
N LEU A 176 -23.75 7.39 19.55
CA LEU A 176 -23.68 8.77 20.05
C LEU A 176 -22.64 9.57 19.27
N ASP A 177 -22.95 10.79 18.85
CA ASP A 177 -22.03 11.61 18.02
C ASP A 177 -20.90 12.30 18.81
N SER A 178 -20.87 12.10 20.14
CA SER A 178 -19.86 12.67 21.04
C SER A 178 -19.70 11.86 22.33
N ASN A 179 -18.50 11.86 22.92
CA ASN A 179 -18.22 11.24 24.22
C ASN A 179 -18.17 12.25 25.40
N ILE A 180 -18.62 13.48 25.18
CA ILE A 180 -18.60 14.52 26.22
C ILE A 180 -19.81 14.32 27.15
N ASN A 181 -19.57 14.29 28.46
CA ASN A 181 -20.58 14.12 29.53
C ASN A 181 -21.47 12.88 29.39
N LEU A 182 -20.89 11.79 28.88
CA LEU A 182 -21.64 10.59 28.51
C LEU A 182 -22.29 9.90 29.74
N GLY A 183 -21.63 9.92 30.89
CA GLY A 183 -22.15 9.40 32.15
C GLY A 183 -23.42 10.12 32.63
N GLU A 184 -23.42 11.46 32.61
CA GLU A 184 -24.59 12.26 32.98
C GLU A 184 -25.74 12.06 32.00
N ARG A 185 -25.43 11.98 30.70
CA ARG A 185 -26.43 11.79 29.64
C ARG A 185 -27.07 10.39 29.71
N VAL A 186 -26.29 9.35 30.01
CA VAL A 186 -26.81 7.99 30.21
C VAL A 186 -27.68 7.91 31.47
N LYS A 187 -27.24 8.50 32.59
CA LYS A 187 -28.04 8.54 33.83
C LYS A 187 -29.35 9.32 33.67
N ARG A 188 -29.35 10.41 32.89
CA ARG A 188 -30.55 11.22 32.62
C ARG A 188 -31.59 10.48 31.78
N VAL A 189 -31.17 9.62 30.84
CA VAL A 189 -32.07 8.92 29.91
C VAL A 189 -32.48 7.54 30.43
N TYR A 190 -31.59 6.84 31.14
CA TYR A 190 -31.77 5.43 31.54
C TYR A 190 -31.83 5.21 33.05
N GLY A 191 -31.78 6.28 33.86
CA GLY A 191 -31.85 6.23 35.32
C GLY A 191 -30.49 6.03 36.00
N GLU A 192 -30.44 6.24 37.32
CA GLU A 192 -29.20 6.19 38.09
C GLU A 192 -28.53 4.80 38.14
N GLY A 193 -29.30 3.73 37.89
CA GLY A 193 -28.82 2.35 37.82
C GLY A 193 -28.11 1.96 36.51
N ALA A 194 -28.03 2.87 35.53
CA ALA A 194 -27.39 2.60 34.25
C ALA A 194 -25.86 2.71 34.33
N ILE A 195 -25.15 1.62 33.99
CA ILE A 195 -23.68 1.54 34.00
C ILE A 195 -23.15 1.44 32.57
N ILE A 196 -22.17 2.27 32.23
CA ILE A 196 -21.47 2.18 30.94
C ILE A 196 -20.46 1.02 31.01
N LEU A 197 -20.65 0.01 30.16
CA LEU A 197 -19.76 -1.16 30.07
C LEU A 197 -18.61 -0.96 29.09
N SER A 198 -18.85 -0.30 27.97
CA SER A 198 -17.79 0.01 27.00
C SER A 198 -18.16 1.19 26.11
N ILE A 199 -17.15 1.91 25.67
CA ILE A 199 -17.28 3.01 24.70
C ILE A 199 -16.31 2.69 23.56
N THR A 200 -16.85 2.41 22.37
CA THR A 200 -16.08 2.12 21.17
C THR A 200 -16.30 3.22 20.16
N LYS A 201 -15.29 4.06 19.89
CA LYS A 201 -15.35 5.03 18.79
C LYS A 201 -15.43 4.26 17.46
N ARG A 202 -16.53 4.42 16.73
CA ARG A 202 -16.71 3.87 15.40
C ARG A 202 -15.80 4.66 14.46
N LYS A 203 -14.68 4.06 14.05
CA LYS A 203 -13.80 4.64 13.01
C LYS A 203 -14.49 4.50 11.65
N THR A 204 -15.33 5.45 11.27
CA THR A 204 -16.04 5.46 9.98
C THR A 204 -15.16 5.98 8.85
N GLU A 205 -14.08 6.69 9.18
CA GLU A 205 -13.20 7.27 8.18
C GLU A 205 -12.47 6.22 7.33
N LYS A 206 -12.54 6.46 6.01
CA LYS A 206 -11.91 5.63 4.99
C LYS A 206 -10.38 5.87 5.02
N PRO A 207 -9.57 4.81 4.84
CA PRO A 207 -8.14 4.98 4.65
C PRO A 207 -7.83 5.82 3.39
N LEU A 208 -6.64 6.41 3.32
CA LEU A 208 -6.17 7.19 2.16
C LEU A 208 -6.42 6.44 0.84
N VAL A 209 -6.11 5.14 0.81
CA VAL A 209 -6.50 4.25 -0.28
C VAL A 209 -7.49 3.19 0.18
N ASN A 210 -8.65 3.19 -0.48
CA ASN A 210 -9.78 2.31 -0.22
C ASN A 210 -9.51 0.87 -0.65
N GLY A 211 -9.85 -0.08 0.22
CA GLY A 211 -9.75 -1.52 -0.05
C GLY A 211 -8.34 -2.07 0.18
N ARG A 212 -8.26 -3.21 0.89
CA ARG A 212 -6.99 -3.85 1.23
C ARG A 212 -6.18 -4.25 -0.01
N SER A 213 -6.84 -4.81 -1.02
CA SER A 213 -6.16 -5.27 -2.24
C SER A 213 -5.49 -4.14 -3.02
N ASN A 214 -6.11 -2.95 -3.09
CA ASN A 214 -5.48 -1.77 -3.69
C ASN A 214 -4.20 -1.39 -2.94
N ARG A 215 -4.26 -1.31 -1.61
CA ARG A 215 -3.08 -0.98 -0.80
C ARG A 215 -1.96 -1.99 -0.97
N VAL A 216 -2.28 -3.28 -1.00
CA VAL A 216 -1.29 -4.34 -1.24
C VAL A 216 -0.64 -4.19 -2.62
N ALA A 217 -1.45 -4.02 -3.68
CA ALA A 217 -0.94 -3.88 -5.05
C ALA A 217 -0.01 -2.66 -5.19
N ILE A 218 -0.43 -1.51 -4.66
CA ILE A 218 0.33 -0.25 -4.71
C ILE A 218 1.61 -0.36 -3.88
N ALA A 219 1.51 -0.81 -2.63
CA ALA A 219 2.66 -0.93 -1.74
C ALA A 219 3.71 -1.90 -2.30
N ALA A 220 3.26 -3.02 -2.88
CA ALA A 220 4.17 -3.98 -3.50
C ALA A 220 4.87 -3.40 -4.74
N ALA A 221 4.15 -2.66 -5.58
CA ALA A 221 4.72 -2.06 -6.79
C ALA A 221 5.81 -1.02 -6.46
N TYR A 222 5.52 -0.07 -5.57
CA TYR A 222 6.51 0.94 -5.16
C TYR A 222 7.70 0.33 -4.41
N ALA A 223 7.46 -0.66 -3.55
CA ALA A 223 8.53 -1.34 -2.84
C ALA A 223 9.49 -2.08 -3.80
N GLN A 224 8.95 -2.77 -4.81
CA GLN A 224 9.76 -3.45 -5.82
C GLN A 224 10.57 -2.47 -6.66
N LEU A 225 9.94 -1.40 -7.17
CA LEU A 225 10.61 -0.36 -7.95
C LEU A 225 11.74 0.29 -7.13
N ALA A 226 11.45 0.70 -5.89
CA ALA A 226 12.43 1.32 -5.02
C ALA A 226 13.61 0.39 -4.70
N ALA A 227 13.34 -0.89 -4.42
CA ALA A 227 14.38 -1.85 -4.13
C ALA A 227 15.33 -2.02 -5.33
N LYS A 228 14.81 -2.14 -6.55
CA LYS A 228 15.63 -2.24 -7.76
C LYS A 228 16.52 -1.01 -7.96
N ILE A 229 15.95 0.19 -7.88
CA ILE A 229 16.71 1.45 -7.97
C ILE A 229 17.83 1.51 -6.92
N VAL A 230 17.51 1.14 -5.67
CA VAL A 230 18.46 1.22 -4.56
C VAL A 230 19.56 0.16 -4.68
N TYR A 231 19.24 -1.06 -5.09
CA TYR A 231 20.25 -2.09 -5.35
C TYR A 231 21.21 -1.64 -6.45
N GLU A 232 20.69 -1.17 -7.59
CA GLU A 232 21.54 -0.66 -8.68
C GLU A 232 22.44 0.50 -8.24
N LYS A 233 21.92 1.41 -7.41
CA LYS A 233 22.65 2.57 -6.89
C LYS A 233 23.69 2.21 -5.84
N LEU A 234 23.38 1.29 -4.92
CA LEU A 234 24.22 0.97 -3.77
C LEU A 234 25.25 -0.12 -4.06
N ILE A 235 24.99 -1.04 -4.99
CA ILE A 235 26.01 -2.00 -5.47
C ILE A 235 27.22 -1.26 -6.04
N ARG A 236 27.00 -0.10 -6.66
CA ARG A 236 28.06 0.74 -7.24
C ARG A 236 28.80 1.62 -6.23
N LYS A 237 28.39 1.64 -4.95
CA LYS A 237 29.03 2.44 -3.91
C LYS A 237 29.82 1.54 -2.95
N PRO A 238 30.93 2.02 -2.37
CA PRO A 238 31.64 1.25 -1.35
C PRO A 238 30.68 0.93 -0.20
N MET A 239 30.59 -0.36 0.11
CA MET A 239 29.95 -0.85 1.34
C MET A 239 30.77 -0.41 2.55
N ILE A 240 30.15 -0.42 3.72
CA ILE A 240 30.92 -0.21 4.95
C ILE A 240 31.74 -1.49 5.15
N MET A 241 33.06 -1.38 5.02
CA MET A 241 33.97 -2.51 5.06
C MET A 241 34.97 -2.38 6.20
N ASN A 242 35.23 -3.50 6.86
CA ASN A 242 36.45 -3.76 7.63
C ASN A 242 37.14 -4.98 7.00
N ASP A 243 38.40 -5.22 7.33
CA ASP A 243 39.21 -6.27 6.71
C ASP A 243 38.59 -7.65 6.88
N LYS A 244 37.98 -7.92 8.05
CA LYS A 244 37.27 -9.17 8.33
C LYS A 244 36.04 -9.37 7.45
N TYR A 245 35.26 -8.32 7.22
CA TYR A 245 34.08 -8.35 6.35
C TYR A 245 34.48 -8.53 4.88
N GLN A 246 35.61 -7.96 4.45
CA GLN A 246 36.15 -8.20 3.11
C GLN A 246 36.52 -9.68 2.92
N LEU A 247 37.25 -10.23 3.89
CA LEU A 247 37.60 -11.65 3.88
C LEU A 247 36.35 -12.53 3.89
N TYR A 248 35.39 -12.24 4.78
CA TYR A 248 34.09 -12.90 4.83
C TYR A 248 33.34 -12.87 3.51
N SER A 249 33.23 -11.69 2.89
CA SER A 249 32.58 -11.49 1.59
C SER A 249 33.29 -12.28 0.48
N SER A 250 34.62 -12.35 0.51
CA SER A 250 35.39 -13.09 -0.49
C SER A 250 35.20 -14.60 -0.37
N ILE A 251 35.07 -15.12 0.87
CA ILE A 251 34.76 -16.52 1.14
C ILE A 251 33.34 -16.83 0.65
N LEU A 252 32.34 -16.07 1.08
CA LEU A 252 30.94 -16.27 0.66
C LEU A 252 30.75 -16.26 -0.87
N ALA A 253 31.46 -15.40 -1.57
CA ALA A 253 31.39 -15.31 -3.02
C ALA A 253 31.80 -16.62 -3.72
N LYS A 254 32.76 -17.38 -3.16
CA LYS A 254 33.18 -18.70 -3.69
C LYS A 254 32.02 -19.71 -3.66
N TYR A 255 31.11 -19.57 -2.70
CA TYR A 255 29.93 -20.44 -2.53
C TYR A 255 28.65 -19.81 -3.10
N GLY A 256 28.76 -18.72 -3.87
CA GLY A 256 27.60 -18.05 -4.49
C GLY A 256 26.66 -17.36 -3.50
N LEU A 257 27.13 -17.03 -2.29
CA LEU A 257 26.33 -16.37 -1.26
C LEU A 257 26.52 -14.86 -1.25
N SER A 258 25.47 -14.14 -0.85
CA SER A 258 25.51 -12.69 -0.70
C SER A 258 26.37 -12.29 0.51
N PRO A 259 27.18 -11.22 0.43
CA PRO A 259 27.99 -10.72 1.56
C PRO A 259 27.21 -10.39 2.83
N GLU A 260 25.89 -10.22 2.71
CA GLU A 260 24.97 -9.89 3.81
C GLU A 260 24.33 -11.13 4.47
N THR A 261 24.72 -12.33 4.02
CA THR A 261 24.21 -13.60 4.53
C THR A 261 24.70 -13.83 5.97
N ARG A 262 23.84 -14.38 6.83
CA ARG A 262 24.19 -14.76 8.20
C ARG A 262 24.37 -16.27 8.24
N VAL A 263 25.59 -16.72 7.91
CA VAL A 263 25.93 -18.16 7.85
C VAL A 263 25.72 -18.85 9.19
N ASP A 264 25.88 -18.13 10.29
CA ASP A 264 25.57 -18.60 11.64
C ASP A 264 24.08 -18.94 11.87
N LEU A 265 23.20 -18.61 10.91
CA LEU A 265 21.78 -18.93 10.92
C LEU A 265 21.38 -19.95 9.83
N ILE A 266 22.35 -20.51 9.11
CA ILE A 266 22.13 -21.45 8.02
C ILE A 266 22.68 -22.81 8.43
N GLU A 267 21.97 -23.87 8.08
CA GLU A 267 22.34 -25.27 8.32
C GLU A 267 22.92 -25.89 7.02
N ASP A 268 23.63 -27.02 7.17
CA ASP A 268 24.14 -27.86 6.07
C ASP A 268 25.12 -27.16 5.10
N ARG A 269 26.18 -26.57 5.65
CA ARG A 269 27.22 -25.83 4.89
C ARG A 269 28.65 -26.11 5.38
N ASP A 270 28.97 -27.36 5.67
CA ASP A 270 30.23 -27.80 6.31
C ASP A 270 31.50 -27.21 5.66
N GLU A 271 31.64 -27.30 4.33
CA GLU A 271 32.84 -26.79 3.63
C GLU A 271 33.04 -25.27 3.81
N LEU A 272 31.95 -24.50 3.76
CA LEU A 272 31.98 -23.06 3.99
C LEU A 272 32.30 -22.74 5.45
N GLU A 273 31.74 -23.53 6.36
CA GLU A 273 31.95 -23.35 7.80
C GLU A 273 33.41 -23.61 8.18
N ASP A 274 34.00 -24.70 7.69
CA ASP A 274 35.42 -25.04 7.89
C ASP A 274 36.34 -23.89 7.43
N GLU A 275 36.05 -23.30 6.27
CA GLU A 275 36.81 -22.15 5.76
C GLU A 275 36.65 -20.93 6.68
N LEU A 276 35.44 -20.64 7.15
CA LEU A 276 35.18 -19.54 8.07
C LEU A 276 35.82 -19.76 9.46
N TYR A 277 35.85 -21.00 9.97
CA TYR A 277 36.55 -21.36 11.20
C TYR A 277 38.06 -21.16 11.06
N SER A 278 38.65 -21.60 9.93
CA SER A 278 40.09 -21.46 9.65
C SER A 278 40.54 -19.99 9.63
N HIS A 279 39.66 -19.10 9.20
CA HIS A 279 39.89 -17.65 9.14
C HIS A 279 39.46 -16.90 10.42
N LYS A 280 39.03 -17.61 11.47
CA LYS A 280 38.54 -17.03 12.73
C LYS A 280 37.36 -16.04 12.54
N LEU A 281 36.55 -16.29 11.51
CA LEU A 281 35.35 -15.48 11.22
C LEU A 281 34.09 -16.13 11.79
N LEU A 282 34.13 -17.43 12.07
CA LEU A 282 33.10 -18.20 12.75
C LEU A 282 33.71 -18.90 13.97
N SER A 283 32.93 -19.03 15.03
CA SER A 283 33.28 -19.72 16.26
C SER A 283 32.07 -20.49 16.78
N GLU A 284 32.29 -21.51 17.59
CA GLU A 284 31.22 -22.29 18.21
C GLU A 284 31.31 -22.19 19.72
N LEU A 285 30.19 -21.83 20.37
CA LEU A 285 30.09 -21.76 21.82
C LEU A 285 28.77 -22.38 22.24
N ASN A 286 28.83 -23.42 23.08
CA ASN A 286 27.64 -24.17 23.54
C ASN A 286 26.76 -24.69 22.39
N GLN A 287 27.35 -25.27 21.34
CA GLN A 287 26.65 -25.75 20.13
C GLN A 287 25.94 -24.64 19.33
N ILE A 288 26.25 -23.37 19.61
CA ILE A 288 25.74 -22.22 18.86
C ILE A 288 26.88 -21.64 18.04
N LYS A 289 26.64 -21.52 16.74
CA LYS A 289 27.51 -20.84 15.78
C LYS A 289 27.45 -19.33 16.02
N ILE A 290 28.62 -18.71 16.17
CA ILE A 290 28.76 -17.27 16.44
C ILE A 290 29.71 -16.68 15.40
N LEU A 291 29.17 -15.78 14.58
CA LEU A 291 29.93 -15.01 13.61
C LEU A 291 30.71 -13.87 14.29
N ASP A 292 31.89 -13.56 13.78
CA ASP A 292 32.73 -12.49 14.30
C ASP A 292 31.95 -11.15 14.45
N PRO A 293 32.03 -10.48 15.61
CA PRO A 293 31.24 -9.27 15.88
C PRO A 293 31.46 -8.13 14.87
N ASP A 294 32.67 -8.00 14.32
CA ASP A 294 32.98 -6.95 13.34
C ASP A 294 32.28 -7.23 12.01
N VAL A 295 32.16 -8.50 11.63
CA VAL A 295 31.39 -8.94 10.45
C VAL A 295 29.90 -8.72 10.69
N VAL A 296 29.36 -9.14 11.84
CA VAL A 296 27.95 -8.93 12.20
C VAL A 296 27.59 -7.44 12.21
N ASN A 297 28.48 -6.60 12.75
CA ASN A 297 28.30 -5.16 12.78
C ASN A 297 28.31 -4.54 11.37
N ALA A 298 29.20 -4.98 10.49
CA ALA A 298 29.25 -4.53 9.10
C ALA A 298 27.96 -4.91 8.34
N ILE A 299 27.56 -6.19 8.41
CA ILE A 299 26.29 -6.69 7.82
C ILE A 299 25.11 -5.87 8.35
N THR A 300 25.02 -5.67 9.66
CA THR A 300 23.91 -4.93 10.28
C THR A 300 23.86 -3.48 9.79
N LYS A 301 25.02 -2.81 9.67
CA LYS A 301 25.09 -1.43 9.15
C LYS A 301 24.69 -1.36 7.68
N ASN A 302 25.17 -2.28 6.85
CA ASN A 302 24.82 -2.34 5.42
C ASN A 302 23.32 -2.63 5.25
N ARG A 303 22.76 -3.66 5.90
CA ARG A 303 21.32 -3.94 5.89
C ARG A 303 20.49 -2.73 6.32
N LYS A 304 20.85 -2.05 7.41
CA LYS A 304 20.17 -0.83 7.87
C LYS A 304 20.22 0.28 6.81
N ARG A 305 21.36 0.46 6.12
CA ARG A 305 21.51 1.42 5.02
C ARG A 305 20.59 1.07 3.84
N PHE A 306 20.60 -0.17 3.36
CA PHE A 306 19.73 -0.63 2.28
C PHE A 306 18.25 -0.47 2.65
N ASN A 307 17.86 -0.89 3.85
CA ASN A 307 16.48 -0.76 4.34
C ASN A 307 16.04 0.71 4.38
N ARG A 308 16.85 1.60 4.96
CA ARG A 308 16.54 3.03 5.08
C ARG A 308 16.42 3.70 3.71
N GLU A 309 17.38 3.47 2.81
CA GLU A 309 17.36 4.06 1.48
C GLU A 309 16.20 3.54 0.64
N THR A 310 15.87 2.24 0.73
CA THR A 310 14.73 1.64 0.00
C THR A 310 13.40 2.19 0.49
N ILE A 311 13.21 2.32 1.82
CA ILE A 311 12.01 2.97 2.37
C ILE A 311 11.91 4.41 1.86
N LYS A 312 12.97 5.21 2.03
CA LYS A 312 12.97 6.61 1.60
C LYS A 312 12.66 6.75 0.11
N GLN A 313 13.27 5.91 -0.73
CA GLN A 313 13.04 5.91 -2.17
C GLN A 313 11.59 5.55 -2.52
N ALA A 314 11.01 4.52 -1.88
CA ALA A 314 9.62 4.13 -2.11
C ALA A 314 8.65 5.25 -1.72
N GLU A 315 8.88 5.88 -0.57
CA GLU A 315 8.04 6.97 -0.08
C GLU A 315 8.12 8.21 -0.97
N GLN A 316 9.32 8.52 -1.46
CA GLN A 316 9.55 9.63 -2.39
C GLN A 316 8.84 9.38 -3.72
N LEU A 317 8.98 8.19 -4.32
CA LEU A 317 8.32 7.84 -5.59
C LEU A 317 6.80 7.93 -5.48
N LEU A 318 6.22 7.37 -4.42
CA LEU A 318 4.78 7.48 -4.18
C LEU A 318 4.34 8.95 -4.03
N ALA A 319 5.11 9.74 -3.28
CA ALA A 319 4.80 11.14 -3.08
C ALA A 319 4.86 11.94 -4.38
N GLU A 320 5.90 11.73 -5.19
CA GLU A 320 6.07 12.37 -6.50
C GLU A 320 4.90 12.04 -7.43
N ASP A 321 4.54 10.76 -7.57
CA ASP A 321 3.45 10.35 -8.46
C ASP A 321 2.10 10.88 -7.99
N VAL A 322 1.82 10.88 -6.68
CA VAL A 322 0.60 11.48 -6.14
C VAL A 322 0.58 12.99 -6.37
N PHE A 323 1.68 13.70 -6.10
CA PHE A 323 1.78 15.13 -6.33
C PHE A 323 1.58 15.48 -7.81
N TYR A 324 2.28 14.80 -8.71
CA TYR A 324 2.18 15.06 -10.14
C TYR A 324 0.84 14.65 -10.72
N PHE A 325 0.17 13.63 -10.18
CA PHE A 325 -1.22 13.35 -10.51
C PHE A 325 -2.11 14.55 -10.20
N PHE A 326 -1.99 15.15 -9.02
CA PHE A 326 -2.76 16.34 -8.68
C PHE A 326 -2.40 17.55 -9.54
N MET A 327 -1.15 17.73 -9.93
CA MET A 327 -0.74 18.85 -10.79
C MET A 327 -1.19 18.67 -12.24
N ASN A 328 -1.03 17.48 -12.81
CA ASN A 328 -1.30 17.24 -14.23
C ASN A 328 -2.79 17.14 -14.56
N GLU A 329 -3.55 16.49 -13.69
CA GLU A 329 -4.93 16.11 -14.01
C GLU A 329 -5.92 17.14 -13.50
N SER A 330 -6.95 17.44 -14.29
CA SER A 330 -8.06 18.32 -13.87
C SER A 330 -8.92 17.68 -12.78
N ARG A 331 -9.67 18.47 -12.00
CA ARG A 331 -10.61 17.93 -10.98
C ARG A 331 -11.58 16.89 -11.57
N LYS A 332 -12.11 17.13 -12.78
CA LYS A 332 -12.99 16.18 -13.48
C LYS A 332 -12.27 14.87 -13.77
N THR A 333 -11.06 14.94 -14.30
CA THR A 333 -10.25 13.76 -14.62
C THR A 333 -9.88 12.98 -13.36
N ARG A 334 -9.46 13.66 -12.28
CA ARG A 334 -9.10 13.01 -11.01
C ARG A 334 -10.27 12.25 -10.39
N ASN A 335 -11.48 12.78 -10.52
CA ASN A 335 -12.71 12.11 -10.04
C ASN A 335 -13.13 10.94 -10.93
N THR A 336 -13.00 11.08 -12.25
CA THR A 336 -13.42 10.03 -13.21
C THR A 336 -12.43 8.87 -13.23
N TYR A 337 -11.14 9.18 -13.26
CA TYR A 337 -10.04 8.23 -13.36
C TYR A 337 -9.02 8.52 -12.25
N PRO A 338 -9.30 8.12 -11.00
CA PRO A 338 -8.42 8.39 -9.87
C PRO A 338 -7.09 7.64 -9.99
N LEU A 339 -6.00 8.21 -9.46
CA LEU A 339 -4.70 7.53 -9.41
C LEU A 339 -4.83 6.22 -8.65
N PHE A 340 -5.40 6.30 -7.45
CA PHE A 340 -5.79 5.17 -6.61
C PHE A 340 -7.20 5.38 -6.08
N LYS A 341 -7.92 4.30 -5.81
CA LYS A 341 -9.24 4.40 -5.18
C LYS A 341 -9.14 5.13 -3.84
N GLY A 342 -9.67 6.35 -3.74
CA GLY A 342 -9.56 7.20 -2.54
C GLY A 342 -8.72 8.46 -2.74
N ILE A 343 -7.86 8.51 -3.77
CA ILE A 343 -7.09 9.69 -4.17
C ILE A 343 -7.71 10.27 -5.45
N SER A 344 -8.69 11.15 -5.30
CA SER A 344 -9.48 11.70 -6.43
C SER A 344 -9.82 13.18 -6.31
N GLY A 345 -9.93 13.74 -5.10
CA GLY A 345 -10.52 15.05 -4.89
C GLY A 345 -9.67 15.98 -4.03
N ASP A 346 -9.93 15.97 -2.73
CA ASP A 346 -9.37 16.94 -1.80
C ASP A 346 -8.12 16.43 -1.09
N ILE A 347 -7.34 17.37 -0.56
CA ILE A 347 -6.11 17.11 0.18
C ILE A 347 -6.35 17.45 1.64
N ASP A 348 -6.10 16.47 2.49
CA ASP A 348 -6.21 16.56 3.94
C ASP A 348 -4.91 16.10 4.62
N GLU A 349 -4.93 15.95 5.95
CA GLU A 349 -3.76 15.58 6.74
C GLU A 349 -3.13 14.23 6.34
N ARG A 350 -3.88 13.33 5.70
CA ARG A 350 -3.35 12.04 5.23
C ARG A 350 -2.32 12.20 4.12
N PHE A 351 -2.22 13.40 3.51
CA PHE A 351 -1.24 13.73 2.48
C PHE A 351 0.06 14.31 3.03
N GLU A 352 0.29 14.30 4.35
CA GLU A 352 1.55 14.74 4.96
C GLU A 352 2.79 14.03 4.41
N PHE A 353 2.65 12.80 3.93
CA PHE A 353 3.74 12.06 3.27
C PHE A 353 4.27 12.76 2.01
N LEU A 354 3.53 13.69 1.42
CA LEU A 354 4.01 14.49 0.28
C LEU A 354 5.26 15.31 0.62
N ASN A 355 5.45 15.67 1.90
CA ASN A 355 6.65 16.37 2.38
C ASN A 355 7.94 15.54 2.28
N ARG A 356 7.85 14.26 1.88
CA ARG A 356 9.01 13.39 1.64
C ARG A 356 9.67 13.63 0.27
N MET A 357 9.03 14.43 -0.58
CA MET A 357 9.60 14.89 -1.84
C MET A 357 10.65 15.97 -1.63
N ASN A 358 11.57 16.11 -2.59
CA ASN A 358 12.50 17.23 -2.67
C ASN A 358 11.83 18.49 -3.25
N LEU A 359 10.75 18.96 -2.62
CA LEU A 359 10.02 20.16 -2.99
C LEU A 359 9.59 20.94 -1.75
N ASN A 360 9.69 22.27 -1.80
CA ASN A 360 9.27 23.13 -0.70
C ASN A 360 7.73 23.19 -0.63
N ASN A 361 7.15 22.83 0.52
CA ASN A 361 5.72 22.94 0.83
C ASN A 361 4.77 22.36 -0.25
N PRO A 362 4.91 21.07 -0.64
CA PRO A 362 4.12 20.47 -1.72
C PRO A 362 2.61 20.54 -1.46
N ILE A 363 2.17 20.35 -0.21
CA ILE A 363 0.76 20.42 0.17
C ILE A 363 0.18 21.82 -0.08
N LYS A 364 0.95 22.88 0.17
CA LYS A 364 0.53 24.26 -0.07
C LYS A 364 0.31 24.50 -1.57
N LEU A 365 1.26 24.06 -2.39
CA LEU A 365 1.18 24.19 -3.85
C LEU A 365 -0.04 23.46 -4.42
N LEU A 366 -0.34 22.25 -3.91
CA LEU A 366 -1.53 21.53 -4.36
C LEU A 366 -2.84 22.19 -3.92
N LYS A 367 -2.90 22.75 -2.70
CA LYS A 367 -4.08 23.50 -2.24
C LYS A 367 -4.31 24.73 -3.11
N GLU A 368 -3.26 25.51 -3.37
CA GLU A 368 -3.30 26.66 -4.29
C GLU A 368 -3.78 26.24 -5.69
N LYS A 369 -3.28 25.12 -6.21
CA LYS A 369 -3.72 24.56 -7.48
C LYS A 369 -5.21 24.21 -7.49
N ILE A 370 -5.69 23.51 -6.47
CA ILE A 370 -7.09 23.09 -6.36
C ILE A 370 -8.01 24.32 -6.24
N GLU A 371 -7.60 25.35 -5.51
CA GLU A 371 -8.35 26.60 -5.40
C GLU A 371 -8.45 27.31 -6.76
N LEU A 372 -7.32 27.48 -7.46
CA LEU A 372 -7.25 28.19 -8.73
C LEU A 372 -7.92 27.45 -9.90
N GLU A 373 -7.95 26.11 -9.89
CA GLU A 373 -8.65 25.30 -10.90
C GLU A 373 -10.12 25.70 -11.07
N SER A 374 -10.76 26.17 -9.99
CA SER A 374 -12.17 26.60 -10.03
C SER A 374 -12.36 28.03 -10.52
N LEU A 375 -11.30 28.83 -10.52
CA LEU A 375 -11.35 30.29 -10.73
C LEU A 375 -10.81 30.71 -12.09
N VAL A 376 -9.90 29.94 -12.67
CA VAL A 376 -9.15 30.34 -13.85
C VAL A 376 -9.44 29.39 -15.03
N PRO A 377 -9.91 29.90 -16.18
CA PRO A 377 -10.16 29.09 -17.38
C PRO A 377 -8.85 28.81 -18.11
N THR A 378 -8.00 27.99 -17.51
CA THR A 378 -6.69 27.58 -18.03
C THR A 378 -6.54 26.07 -17.87
N SER A 379 -5.78 25.41 -18.75
CA SER A 379 -5.63 23.97 -18.61
C SER A 379 -4.93 23.63 -17.29
N SER A 380 -5.22 22.43 -16.75
CA SER A 380 -4.60 21.98 -15.49
C SER A 380 -3.07 21.96 -15.56
N ARG A 381 -2.50 21.68 -16.74
CA ARG A 381 -1.05 21.60 -16.95
C ARG A 381 -0.39 22.97 -16.95
N GLU A 382 -0.97 23.93 -17.68
CA GLU A 382 -0.52 25.32 -17.70
C GLU A 382 -0.59 25.95 -16.30
N LEU A 383 -1.72 25.76 -15.59
CA LEU A 383 -1.89 26.25 -14.22
C LEU A 383 -0.77 25.74 -13.30
N SER A 384 -0.54 24.43 -13.33
CA SER A 384 0.49 23.78 -12.53
C SER A 384 1.91 24.24 -12.88
N ALA A 385 2.19 24.44 -14.16
CA ALA A 385 3.48 24.94 -14.62
C ALA A 385 3.77 26.36 -14.08
N VAL A 386 2.76 27.25 -14.09
CA VAL A 386 2.90 28.61 -13.54
C VAL A 386 3.08 28.59 -12.03
N ILE A 387 2.31 27.77 -11.29
CA ILE A 387 2.46 27.63 -9.83
C ILE A 387 3.89 27.17 -9.47
N LEU A 388 4.41 26.17 -10.19
CA LEU A 388 5.75 25.65 -9.93
C LEU A 388 6.86 26.61 -10.36
N LEU A 389 6.67 27.34 -11.46
CA LEU A 389 7.57 28.42 -11.88
C LEU A 389 7.69 29.48 -10.78
N ASN A 390 6.57 29.93 -10.22
CA ASN A 390 6.56 30.90 -9.11
C ASN A 390 7.11 30.34 -7.79
N SER A 391 7.07 29.01 -7.61
CA SER A 391 7.69 28.34 -6.46
C SER A 391 9.22 28.20 -6.59
N GLY A 392 9.80 28.59 -7.72
CA GLY A 392 11.24 28.60 -7.96
C GLY A 392 11.76 27.49 -8.90
N LYS A 393 10.89 26.78 -9.63
CA LYS A 393 11.33 25.89 -10.72
C LYS A 393 11.68 26.68 -11.97
N SER A 394 12.63 26.19 -12.77
CA SER A 394 13.01 26.86 -14.02
C SER A 394 11.92 26.74 -15.09
N LYS A 395 11.94 27.66 -16.05
CA LYS A 395 10.99 27.68 -17.17
C LYS A 395 11.12 26.42 -18.02
N GLU A 396 12.34 26.01 -18.32
CA GLU A 396 12.67 24.81 -19.11
C GLU A 396 12.13 23.56 -18.42
N TRP A 397 12.33 23.46 -17.11
CA TRP A 397 11.84 22.32 -16.33
C TRP A 397 10.31 22.24 -16.36
N CYS A 398 9.60 23.37 -16.24
CA CYS A 398 8.14 23.39 -16.32
C CYS A 398 7.64 22.99 -17.70
N MET A 399 8.25 23.50 -18.77
CA MET A 399 7.88 23.16 -20.15
C MET A 399 8.04 21.65 -20.42
N GLU A 400 9.18 21.09 -20.03
CA GLU A 400 9.46 19.65 -20.19
C GLU A 400 8.47 18.80 -19.38
N LYS A 401 8.30 19.14 -18.08
CA LYS A 401 7.50 18.32 -17.16
C LYS A 401 6.02 18.30 -17.52
N PHE A 402 5.47 19.43 -17.94
CA PHE A 402 4.05 19.58 -18.27
C PHE A 402 3.74 19.44 -19.76
N LYS A 403 4.76 19.26 -20.61
CA LYS A 403 4.64 19.15 -22.07
C LYS A 403 3.87 20.34 -22.66
N ILE A 404 4.29 21.54 -22.29
CA ILE A 404 3.73 22.82 -22.79
C ILE A 404 4.84 23.63 -23.47
N SER A 405 4.47 24.41 -24.46
CA SER A 405 5.35 25.34 -25.16
C SER A 405 5.66 26.57 -24.31
N SER A 406 6.72 27.30 -24.69
CA SER A 406 7.05 28.57 -24.03
C SER A 406 5.92 29.58 -24.15
N ALA A 407 5.26 29.65 -25.31
CA ALA A 407 4.18 30.60 -25.57
C ALA A 407 2.97 30.32 -24.67
N GLU A 408 2.55 29.05 -24.56
CA GLU A 408 1.46 28.64 -23.66
C GLU A 408 1.77 28.97 -22.20
N LEU A 409 3.01 28.74 -21.76
CA LEU A 409 3.43 29.07 -20.39
C LEU A 409 3.42 30.57 -20.12
N ASP A 410 3.91 31.40 -21.06
CA ASP A 410 3.91 32.84 -20.92
C ASP A 410 2.48 33.42 -20.93
N GLU A 411 1.61 32.89 -21.79
CA GLU A 411 0.19 33.26 -21.83
C GLU A 411 -0.53 32.89 -20.51
N ALA A 412 -0.32 31.66 -20.03
CA ALA A 412 -0.89 31.21 -18.76
C ALA A 412 -0.40 32.06 -17.59
N LYS A 413 0.89 32.42 -17.57
CA LYS A 413 1.47 33.30 -16.55
C LYS A 413 0.79 34.68 -16.54
N ASN A 414 0.52 35.25 -17.71
CA ASN A 414 -0.19 36.51 -17.84
C ASN A 414 -1.64 36.42 -17.34
N LYS A 415 -2.35 35.33 -17.66
CA LYS A 415 -3.71 35.06 -17.18
C LYS A 415 -3.79 34.89 -15.65
N LEU A 416 -2.76 34.27 -15.06
CA LEU A 416 -2.70 33.94 -13.64
C LEU A 416 -2.12 35.05 -12.76
N MET A 417 -1.39 35.99 -13.34
CA MET A 417 -0.77 37.10 -12.64
C MET A 417 -1.68 37.87 -11.66
N PRO A 418 -2.96 38.17 -12.01
CA PRO A 418 -3.90 38.84 -11.10
C PRO A 418 -4.25 38.02 -9.85
N TYR A 419 -4.19 36.70 -9.93
CA TYR A 419 -4.54 35.78 -8.85
C TYR A 419 -3.33 35.41 -7.98
N LEU A 420 -2.13 35.44 -8.56
CA LEU A 420 -0.87 35.07 -7.90
C LEU A 420 -0.21 36.23 -7.17
N LYS A 421 -0.43 37.48 -7.61
CA LYS A 421 -0.10 38.66 -6.80
C LYS A 421 -1.05 38.66 -5.60
N SER A 422 -0.51 38.92 -4.39
CA SER A 422 -1.30 39.03 -3.17
C SER A 422 -2.53 39.91 -3.43
N LEU A 423 -3.69 39.26 -3.55
CA LEU A 423 -4.96 39.92 -3.81
C LEU A 423 -5.15 40.99 -2.74
N SER A 424 -5.46 42.23 -3.16
CA SER A 424 -5.92 43.25 -2.24
C SER A 424 -7.12 42.71 -1.42
N PRO A 425 -7.36 43.20 -0.20
CA PRO A 425 -8.46 42.72 0.63
C PRO A 425 -9.81 42.69 -0.12
N GLN A 426 -10.05 43.68 -0.98
CA GLN A 426 -11.25 43.80 -1.83
C GLN A 426 -11.34 42.71 -2.91
N ALA A 427 -10.21 42.31 -3.51
CA ALA A 427 -10.18 41.26 -4.51
C ALA A 427 -10.37 39.86 -3.89
N LYS A 428 -9.92 39.66 -2.63
CA LYS A 428 -10.28 38.49 -1.83
C LYS A 428 -11.78 38.44 -1.53
N GLU A 429 -12.36 39.57 -1.11
CA GLU A 429 -13.79 39.70 -0.81
C GLU A 429 -14.66 39.40 -2.05
N PHE A 430 -14.25 39.89 -3.22
CA PHE A 430 -14.93 39.61 -4.49
C PHE A 430 -14.84 38.12 -4.88
N LEU A 431 -13.68 37.49 -4.72
CA LEU A 431 -13.53 36.06 -4.99
C LEU A 431 -14.32 35.20 -3.99
N ASP A 432 -14.40 35.60 -2.72
CA ASP A 432 -15.20 34.90 -1.73
C ASP A 432 -16.71 35.07 -1.96
N LEU A 433 -17.14 36.17 -2.59
CA LEU A 433 -18.51 36.34 -3.11
C LEU A 433 -18.81 35.41 -4.29
N ILE A 434 -17.85 35.20 -5.19
CA ILE A 434 -18.00 34.24 -6.31
C ILE A 434 -18.07 32.79 -5.81
N LYS A 435 -17.30 32.44 -4.76
CA LYS A 435 -17.31 31.10 -4.14
C LYS A 435 -18.62 30.70 -3.44
N LYS A 436 -19.52 31.67 -3.15
CA LYS A 436 -20.80 31.45 -2.45
C LYS A 436 -21.99 31.22 -3.40
N LYS A 437 -21.78 31.23 -4.72
CA LYS A 437 -22.74 30.74 -5.72
C LYS A 437 -22.35 29.33 -6.12
#